data_AF-A0A397BCI4-F1
#
_entry.id   AF-A0A397BCI4-F1
#
_cell.length_a   1.000
_cell.length_b   1.000
_cell.length_c   1.000
_cell.angle_alpha   90.00
_cell.angle_beta   90.00
_cell.angle_gamma   90.00
#
_symmetry.space_group_name_H-M   'P 1'
#
loop_
_entity.id
_entity.type
_entity.pdbx_description
1 polymer ?
#
loop_
_entity_poly.entity_id
_entity_poly.type
_entity_poly.pdbx_seq_one_letter_code
_entity_poly.pdbx_strand_id
1 'polypeptide(L)'
;GLDLLWKLLVFDSSKRMSVQEALRHPYLASYYVESTDDSQVERFHSFDFEDLGENDLKELMFRCVCLKTYLSEICHFHPEEMEKRAKQMADMPKEEKLPPGWVKRESRSIRGKFYYSHAKRGVSTWVKPTQ
;
A
#
# COMPACT_ATOMS: atom_id res chain seq x y z
N GLY A 1 37.32 -22.42 4.62
CA GLY A 1 36.76 -21.36 3.77
C GLY A 1 36.21 -21.89 2.46
N LEU A 2 37.01 -22.61 1.68
CA LEU A 2 36.62 -23.07 0.35
C LEU A 2 35.44 -24.06 0.32
N ASP A 3 35.26 -24.89 1.36
CA ASP A 3 34.15 -25.86 1.45
C ASP A 3 32.75 -25.21 1.37
N LEU A 4 32.58 -24.06 2.03
CA LEU A 4 31.33 -23.28 1.98
C LEU A 4 31.03 -22.85 0.53
N LEU A 5 32.04 -22.36 -0.17
CA LEU A 5 31.89 -21.86 -1.54
C LEU A 5 31.51 -22.98 -2.52
N TRP A 6 32.09 -24.17 -2.36
CA TRP A 6 31.77 -25.33 -3.20
C TRP A 6 30.33 -25.80 -3.01
N LYS A 7 29.79 -25.69 -1.80
CA LYS A 7 28.39 -26.03 -1.49
C LYS A 7 27.38 -24.96 -1.92
N LEU A 8 27.82 -23.72 -2.14
CA LEU A 8 27.00 -22.62 -2.65
C LEU A 8 27.02 -22.54 -4.19
N LEU A 9 28.17 -22.79 -4.82
CA LEU A 9 28.36 -22.72 -6.26
C LEU A 9 28.04 -24.03 -6.98
N VAL A 10 26.89 -24.62 -6.64
CA VAL A 10 26.36 -25.81 -7.33
C VAL A 10 25.45 -25.39 -8.48
N PHE A 11 25.63 -26.04 -9.63
CA PHE A 11 24.84 -25.77 -10.85
C PHE A 11 23.36 -26.08 -10.65
N ASP A 12 23.06 -27.21 -10.01
CA ASP A 12 21.71 -27.60 -9.63
C ASP A 12 21.26 -26.79 -8.39
N SER A 13 20.26 -25.94 -8.58
CA SER A 13 19.70 -25.10 -7.50
C SER A 13 19.09 -25.91 -6.37
N SER A 14 18.61 -27.13 -6.66
CA SER A 14 18.00 -28.01 -5.66
C SER A 14 19.03 -28.64 -4.72
N LYS A 15 20.29 -28.72 -5.19
CA LYS A 15 21.43 -29.25 -4.42
C LYS A 15 22.25 -28.15 -3.76
N ARG A 16 21.90 -26.89 -3.99
CA ARG A 16 22.55 -25.74 -3.36
C ARG A 16 22.21 -25.75 -1.87
N MET A 17 23.22 -25.58 -1.04
CA MET A 17 23.04 -25.49 0.41
C MET A 17 22.07 -24.35 0.79
N SER A 18 21.21 -24.61 1.76
CA SER A 18 20.24 -23.62 2.27
C SER A 18 20.93 -22.51 3.07
N VAL A 19 20.28 -21.35 3.20
CA VAL A 19 20.81 -20.20 3.96
C VAL A 19 21.04 -20.59 5.43
N GLN A 20 20.08 -21.28 6.03
CA GLN A 20 20.12 -21.71 7.43
C GLN A 20 21.27 -22.69 7.70
N GLU A 21 21.61 -23.53 6.73
CA GLU A 21 22.74 -24.46 6.83
C GLU A 21 24.08 -23.73 6.60
N ALA A 22 24.11 -22.80 5.66
CA ALA A 22 25.28 -21.96 5.39
C ALA A 22 25.67 -21.11 6.62
N LEU A 23 24.68 -20.55 7.33
CA LEU A 23 24.90 -19.72 8.53
C LEU A 23 25.54 -20.50 9.68
N ARG A 24 25.26 -21.81 9.81
CA ARG A 24 25.86 -22.70 10.81
C ARG A 24 27.23 -23.24 10.40
N HIS A 25 27.73 -22.87 9.21
CA HIS A 25 29.00 -23.38 8.71
C HIS A 25 30.18 -22.83 9.55
N PRO A 26 31.22 -23.64 9.84
CA PRO A 26 32.37 -23.22 10.66
C PRO A 26 33.08 -21.94 10.19
N TYR A 27 32.97 -21.62 8.90
CA TYR A 27 33.52 -20.39 8.33
C TYR A 27 32.78 -19.11 8.79
N LEU A 28 31.48 -19.19 9.07
CA LEU A 28 30.66 -18.07 9.55
C LEU A 28 30.45 -18.08 11.07
N ALA A 29 30.98 -19.08 11.78
CA ALA A 29 30.78 -19.27 13.21
C ALA A 29 31.21 -18.06 14.08
N SER A 30 32.18 -17.25 13.61
CA SER A 30 32.59 -16.03 14.33
C SER A 30 31.58 -14.88 14.23
N TYR A 31 30.64 -14.96 13.28
CA TYR A 31 29.66 -13.91 12.99
C TYR A 31 28.22 -14.36 13.31
N TYR A 32 27.95 -15.66 13.30
CA TYR A 32 26.63 -16.19 13.58
C TYR A 32 26.31 -16.14 15.08
N VAL A 33 25.26 -15.39 15.43
CA VAL A 33 24.72 -15.32 16.80
C VAL A 33 23.26 -15.80 16.74
N GLU A 34 22.97 -16.89 17.43
CA GLU A 34 21.67 -17.58 17.38
C GLU A 34 20.51 -16.67 17.83
N SER A 35 20.77 -15.72 18.73
CA SER A 35 19.77 -14.77 19.24
C SER A 35 19.40 -13.64 18.27
N THR A 36 20.14 -13.43 17.18
CA THR A 36 19.83 -12.41 16.17
C THR A 36 19.02 -12.94 14.99
N ASP A 37 18.84 -14.26 14.88
CA ASP A 37 18.13 -14.92 13.78
C ASP A 37 16.61 -15.03 14.04
N ASP A 38 16.17 -14.71 15.26
CA ASP A 38 14.79 -14.92 15.72
C ASP A 38 13.83 -13.75 15.43
N SER A 39 14.28 -12.76 14.65
CA SER A 39 13.40 -11.71 14.13
C SER A 39 12.37 -12.33 13.18
N GLN A 40 11.15 -12.52 13.68
CA GLN A 40 9.98 -12.93 12.91
C GLN A 40 9.69 -11.89 11.82
N VAL A 41 10.28 -12.07 10.64
CA VAL A 41 9.94 -11.28 9.45
C VAL A 41 8.57 -11.77 8.97
N GLU A 42 7.62 -10.84 8.77
CA GLU A 42 6.32 -11.18 8.16
C GLU A 42 6.58 -11.98 6.87
N ARG A 43 6.03 -13.20 6.80
CA ARG A 43 6.16 -14.05 5.62
C ARG A 43 5.56 -13.32 4.43
N PHE A 44 6.38 -13.07 3.42
CA PHE A 44 5.94 -12.45 2.17
C PHE A 44 4.80 -13.27 1.55
N HIS A 45 3.67 -12.62 1.24
CA HIS A 45 2.39 -13.33 1.12
C HIS A 45 1.99 -13.75 -0.31
N SER A 46 2.51 -13.11 -1.36
CA SER A 46 2.51 -13.57 -2.77
C SER A 46 3.02 -12.43 -3.67
N PHE A 47 3.41 -12.74 -4.91
CA PHE A 47 3.73 -11.76 -5.95
C PHE A 47 2.62 -11.78 -7.01
N ASP A 48 1.39 -11.40 -6.63
CA ASP A 48 0.26 -11.35 -7.56
C ASP A 48 0.10 -9.94 -8.14
N PHE A 49 1.08 -9.52 -8.96
CA PHE A 49 1.08 -8.19 -9.61
C PHE A 49 0.88 -8.23 -11.12
N GLU A 50 0.67 -9.42 -11.71
CA GLU A 50 0.64 -9.60 -13.17
C GLU A 50 -0.51 -8.84 -13.87
N ASP A 51 -1.61 -8.56 -13.17
CA ASP A 51 -2.81 -7.90 -13.72
C ASP A 51 -3.10 -6.51 -13.14
N LEU A 52 -2.15 -5.90 -12.41
CA LEU A 52 -2.37 -4.59 -11.79
C LEU A 52 -1.96 -3.44 -12.70
N GLY A 53 -2.88 -2.50 -12.95
CA GLY A 53 -2.57 -1.24 -13.62
C GLY A 53 -1.67 -0.35 -12.76
N GLU A 54 -1.01 0.64 -13.38
CA GLU A 54 -0.08 1.56 -12.69
C GLU A 54 -0.70 2.23 -11.46
N ASN A 55 -1.99 2.61 -11.55
CA ASN A 55 -2.71 3.23 -10.45
C ASN A 55 -2.96 2.26 -9.29
N ASP A 56 -3.38 1.03 -9.59
CA ASP A 56 -3.67 0.01 -8.57
C ASP A 56 -2.38 -0.48 -7.90
N LEU A 57 -1.29 -0.59 -8.68
CA LEU A 57 0.03 -0.91 -8.16
C LEU A 57 0.55 0.22 -7.24
N LYS A 58 0.38 1.48 -7.64
CA LYS A 58 0.77 2.64 -6.82
C LYS A 58 -0.04 2.69 -5.52
N GLU A 59 -1.33 2.44 -5.59
CA GLU A 59 -2.19 2.36 -4.40
C GLU A 59 -1.80 1.19 -3.49
N LEU A 60 -1.51 0.02 -4.07
CA LEU A 60 -1.09 -1.16 -3.32
C LEU A 60 0.29 -0.99 -2.68
N MET A 61 1.24 -0.40 -3.39
CA MET A 61 2.56 -0.03 -2.84
C MET A 61 2.42 0.97 -1.70
N PHE A 62 1.56 1.98 -1.85
CA PHE A 62 1.29 2.95 -0.79
C PHE A 62 0.60 2.31 0.42
N ARG A 63 -0.34 1.39 0.20
CA ARG A 63 -1.09 0.72 1.27
C ARG A 63 -0.29 -0.36 2.00
N CYS A 64 0.48 -1.17 1.27
CA CYS A 64 1.21 -2.30 1.85
C CYS A 64 2.55 -1.87 2.44
N VAL A 65 3.32 -1.03 1.73
CA VAL A 65 4.67 -0.66 2.15
C VAL A 65 4.65 0.62 2.99
N CYS A 66 4.04 1.70 2.48
CA CYS A 66 4.04 2.95 3.23
C CYS A 66 3.15 2.82 4.46
N LEU A 67 1.89 2.40 4.34
CA LEU A 67 0.97 2.38 5.48
C LEU A 67 1.38 1.43 6.62
N LYS A 68 1.92 0.23 6.35
CA LYS A 68 2.39 -0.67 7.42
C LYS A 68 3.60 -0.10 8.18
N THR A 69 4.62 0.35 7.47
CA THR A 69 5.83 0.94 8.08
C THR A 69 5.50 2.26 8.78
N TYR A 70 4.69 3.09 8.12
CA TYR A 70 4.25 4.40 8.63
C TYR A 70 3.34 4.27 9.87
N LEU A 71 2.40 3.32 9.91
CA LEU A 71 1.57 3.06 11.08
C LEU A 71 2.40 2.52 12.24
N SER A 72 3.32 1.58 11.99
CA SER A 72 4.19 1.04 13.04
C SER A 72 5.05 2.13 13.68
N GLU A 73 5.69 2.96 12.85
CA GLU A 73 6.59 4.00 13.33
C GLU A 73 5.83 5.19 13.95
N ILE A 74 4.77 5.70 13.32
CA ILE A 74 4.11 6.91 13.81
C ILE A 74 3.11 6.64 14.93
N CYS A 75 2.42 5.50 14.96
CA CYS A 75 1.59 5.17 16.13
C CYS A 75 2.45 4.95 17.38
N HIS A 76 3.68 4.47 17.20
CA HIS A 76 4.61 4.27 18.32
C HIS A 76 5.23 5.59 18.81
N PHE A 77 5.63 6.49 17.89
CA PHE A 77 6.36 7.71 18.25
C PHE A 77 5.47 8.97 18.39
N HIS A 78 4.38 9.10 17.63
CA HIS A 78 3.53 10.30 17.58
C HIS A 78 2.03 9.98 17.37
N PRO A 79 1.34 9.44 18.40
CA PRO A 79 -0.09 9.11 18.30
C PRO A 79 -0.99 10.33 18.02
N GLU A 80 -0.58 11.53 18.43
CA GLU A 80 -1.35 12.76 18.22
C GLU A 80 -1.50 13.15 16.75
N GLU A 81 -0.50 12.86 15.90
CA GLU A 81 -0.54 13.19 14.48
C GLU A 81 -1.53 12.30 13.71
N MET A 82 -1.69 11.05 14.16
CA MET A 82 -2.72 10.14 13.65
C MET A 82 -4.12 10.65 13.98
N GLU A 83 -4.33 11.15 15.20
CA GLU A 83 -5.62 11.70 15.62
C GLU A 83 -5.97 12.99 14.84
N LYS A 84 -5.00 13.88 14.63
CA LYS A 84 -5.18 15.09 13.80
C LYS A 84 -5.57 14.75 12.36
N ARG A 85 -4.91 13.75 11.75
CA ARG A 85 -5.22 13.30 10.39
C ARG A 85 -6.56 12.59 10.29
N ALA A 86 -6.91 11.77 11.28
CA ALA A 86 -8.23 11.14 11.35
C ALA A 86 -9.33 12.20 11.48
N LYS A 87 -9.11 13.24 12.29
CA LYS A 87 -10.02 14.40 12.39
C LYS A 87 -10.10 15.16 11.07
N GLN A 88 -8.99 15.43 10.39
CA GLN A 88 -8.99 16.06 9.06
C GLN A 88 -9.70 15.22 7.99
N MET A 89 -9.54 13.89 8.01
CA MET A 89 -10.26 12.98 7.09
C MET A 89 -11.75 12.91 7.41
N ALA A 90 -12.13 13.01 8.69
CA ALA A 90 -13.52 13.06 9.11
C ALA A 90 -14.18 14.42 8.78
N ASP A 91 -13.41 15.50 8.83
CA ASP A 91 -13.82 16.87 8.52
C ASP A 91 -13.69 17.18 7.01
N MET A 92 -13.04 16.31 6.24
CA MET A 92 -13.04 16.41 4.79
C MET A 92 -14.48 16.29 4.32
N PRO A 93 -15.02 17.29 3.60
CA PRO A 93 -16.40 17.25 3.15
C PRO A 93 -16.58 16.00 2.29
N LYS A 94 -17.33 15.02 2.82
CA LYS A 94 -17.71 13.83 2.07
C LYS A 94 -18.40 14.32 0.82
N GLU A 95 -17.73 14.19 -0.32
CA GLU A 95 -18.33 14.48 -1.60
C GLU A 95 -19.45 13.46 -1.79
N GLU A 96 -20.66 13.84 -1.38
CA GLU A 96 -21.84 13.00 -1.48
C GLU A 96 -22.01 12.61 -2.94
N LYS A 97 -21.71 11.34 -3.23
CA LYS A 97 -21.69 10.76 -4.56
C LYS A 97 -23.02 11.08 -5.24
N LEU A 98 -22.95 11.81 -6.36
CA LEU A 98 -24.12 12.05 -7.19
C LEU A 98 -24.59 10.71 -7.78
N PRO A 99 -25.90 10.54 -8.01
CA PRO A 99 -26.40 9.33 -8.64
C PRO A 99 -25.71 9.10 -10.01
N PRO A 100 -25.55 7.84 -10.45
CA PRO A 100 -24.83 7.52 -11.68
C PRO A 100 -25.34 8.33 -12.89
N GLY A 101 -24.44 9.09 -13.53
CA GLY A 101 -24.76 9.90 -14.72
C GLY A 101 -25.11 11.37 -14.45
N TRP A 102 -25.18 11.81 -13.19
CA TRP A 102 -25.31 13.21 -12.83
C TRP A 102 -23.95 13.88 -12.62
N VAL A 103 -23.80 15.10 -13.13
CA VAL A 103 -22.58 15.90 -13.01
C VAL A 103 -22.94 17.27 -12.43
N LYS A 104 -22.19 17.72 -11.42
CA LYS A 104 -22.27 19.09 -10.88
C LYS A 104 -21.49 20.03 -11.81
N ARG A 105 -22.14 21.08 -12.30
CA ARG A 105 -21.53 22.12 -13.15
C ARG A 105 -21.73 23.47 -12.52
N GLU A 106 -20.72 24.31 -12.55
CA GLU A 106 -20.85 25.71 -12.15
C GLU A 106 -21.59 26.49 -13.25
N SER A 107 -22.52 27.35 -12.85
CA SER A 107 -23.23 28.22 -13.77
C SER A 107 -22.27 29.23 -14.36
N ARG A 108 -22.22 29.30 -15.69
CA ARG A 108 -21.44 30.33 -16.40
C ARG A 108 -21.99 31.75 -16.18
N SER A 109 -23.24 31.87 -15.76
CA SER A 109 -23.93 33.14 -15.60
C SER A 109 -23.95 33.65 -14.16
N ILE A 110 -23.83 32.75 -13.18
CA ILE A 110 -23.84 33.11 -11.75
C ILE A 110 -22.67 32.40 -11.08
N ARG A 111 -21.58 33.14 -10.85
CA ARG A 111 -20.40 32.65 -10.13
C ARG A 111 -20.81 32.08 -8.76
N GLY A 112 -20.33 30.88 -8.45
CA GLY A 112 -20.63 30.19 -7.20
C GLY A 112 -22.00 29.49 -7.13
N LYS A 113 -22.83 29.55 -8.18
CA LYS A 113 -24.04 28.71 -8.28
C LYS A 113 -23.76 27.48 -9.11
N PHE A 114 -24.26 26.35 -8.66
CA PHE A 114 -24.10 25.06 -9.34
C PHE A 114 -25.46 24.52 -9.78
N TYR A 115 -25.47 23.84 -10.93
CA TYR A 115 -26.59 23.05 -11.41
C TYR A 115 -26.11 21.62 -11.70
N TYR A 116 -27.05 20.67 -11.67
CA TYR A 116 -26.79 19.27 -11.92
C TYR A 116 -27.33 18.90 -13.29
N SER A 117 -26.51 18.27 -14.14
CA SER A 117 -26.90 17.84 -15.48
C SER A 117 -26.75 16.34 -15.64
N HIS A 118 -27.76 15.68 -16.22
CA HIS A 118 -27.73 14.26 -16.53
C HIS A 118 -27.45 14.02 -18.01
N ALA A 119 -26.25 13.55 -18.35
CA ALA A 119 -25.78 13.46 -19.74
C ALA A 119 -26.67 12.59 -20.65
N LYS A 120 -27.16 11.45 -20.16
CA LYS A 120 -28.01 10.54 -20.97
C LYS A 120 -29.46 11.00 -21.15
N ARG A 121 -29.98 11.84 -20.25
CA ARG A 121 -31.41 12.25 -20.25
C ARG A 121 -31.59 13.67 -20.82
N GLY A 122 -30.51 14.44 -20.99
CA GLY A 122 -30.58 15.84 -21.40
C GLY A 122 -31.25 16.76 -20.36
N VAL A 123 -31.46 16.28 -19.14
CA VAL A 123 -32.14 17.03 -18.07
C VAL A 123 -31.12 17.78 -17.24
N SER A 124 -31.45 19.02 -16.88
CA SER A 124 -30.71 19.82 -15.91
C SER A 124 -31.62 20.24 -14.76
N THR A 125 -31.07 20.32 -13.55
CA THR A 125 -31.83 20.67 -12.34
C THR A 125 -30.93 21.46 -11.39
N TRP A 126 -31.48 22.50 -10.78
CA TRP A 126 -30.78 23.31 -9.76
C TRP A 126 -30.82 22.68 -8.37
N VAL A 127 -31.68 21.69 -8.18
CA VAL A 127 -31.80 20.89 -6.96
C VAL A 127 -30.89 19.67 -7.09
N LYS A 128 -30.21 19.31 -6.00
CA LYS A 128 -29.37 18.11 -5.97
C LYS A 128 -30.23 16.87 -6.21
N PRO A 129 -29.92 16.05 -7.23
CA PRO A 129 -30.64 14.82 -7.48
C PRO A 129 -30.31 13.83 -6.37
N THR A 130 -31.33 13.46 -5.60
CA THR A 130 -31.25 12.36 -4.64
C THR A 130 -31.47 11.05 -5.40
N GLN A 131 -30.84 9.96 -4.96
CA GLN A 131 -31.16 8.62 -5.48
C GLN A 131 -32.59 8.23 -5.12
#